data_AF-Q5DF02-F1
#
_entry.id   AF-Q5DF02-F1
#
_cell.length_a   1.000
_cell.length_b   1.000
_cell.length_c   1.000
_cell.angle_alpha   90.00
_cell.angle_beta   90.00
_cell.angle_gamma   90.00
#
_symmetry.space_group_name_H-M   'P 1'
#
loop_
_entity.id
_entity.type
_entity.pdbx_description
1 polymer ?
#
loop_
_entity_poly.entity_id
_entity_poly.type
_entity_poly.pdbx_seq_one_letter_code
_entity_poly.pdbx_strand_id
1 'polypeptide(L)'
;MNWFSMYEDLPSKQLKVTVVKRDIIQVTWDERRVTSPVQLQVAIDEAVDKADKSVGKIGSSRAFVRPSGTENSVRIYAESYTHEATDWLSTTVAILTYQLAGGIGSQPTPPRPLQICNESVN
;
A
#
# COMPACT_ATOMS: atom_id res chain seq x y z
N MET A 1 -5.42 -9.55 34.22
CA MET A 1 -5.44 -8.48 33.20
C MET A 1 -4.71 -8.99 31.99
N ASN A 2 -5.40 -9.18 30.87
CA ASN A 2 -4.81 -9.67 29.62
C ASN A 2 -4.58 -8.47 28.70
N TRP A 3 -3.32 -8.05 28.56
CA TRP A 3 -2.90 -6.93 27.72
C TRP A 3 -3.33 -7.09 26.25
N PHE A 4 -3.40 -8.32 25.75
CA PHE A 4 -3.74 -8.63 24.36
C PHE A 4 -5.20 -8.40 23.98
N SER A 5 -6.12 -8.26 24.94
CA SER A 5 -7.55 -8.07 24.63
C SER A 5 -7.98 -6.60 24.51
N MET A 6 -7.03 -5.66 24.52
CA MET A 6 -7.34 -4.24 24.49
C MET A 6 -7.51 -3.69 23.07
N TYR A 7 -6.92 -4.35 22.06
CA TYR A 7 -6.99 -3.93 20.66
C TYR A 7 -6.95 -5.15 19.73
N GLU A 8 -7.67 -5.06 18.61
CA GLU A 8 -7.55 -6.01 17.49
C GLU A 8 -6.64 -5.40 16.43
N ASP A 9 -5.50 -6.03 16.18
CA ASP A 9 -4.57 -5.60 15.15
C ASP A 9 -5.14 -5.89 13.76
N LEU A 10 -5.06 -4.90 12.87
CA LEU A 10 -5.35 -5.11 11.46
C LEU A 10 -4.23 -5.94 10.82
N PRO A 11 -4.57 -6.86 9.89
CA PRO A 11 -3.59 -7.45 9.01
C PRO A 11 -2.73 -6.37 8.33
N SER A 12 -1.41 -6.56 8.34
CA SER A 12 -0.48 -5.65 7.68
C SER A 12 0.65 -6.40 6.97
N LYS A 13 1.20 -5.78 5.93
CA LYS A 13 2.25 -6.36 5.09
C LYS A 13 3.25 -5.31 4.63
N GLN A 14 4.51 -5.72 4.61
CA GLN A 14 5.61 -4.90 4.11
C GLN A 14 6.26 -5.55 2.89
N LEU A 15 6.50 -4.77 1.85
CA LEU A 15 7.20 -5.18 0.63
C LEU A 15 8.37 -4.25 0.34
N LYS A 16 9.29 -4.70 -0.52
CA LYS A 16 10.43 -3.94 -1.00
C LYS A 16 10.43 -3.91 -2.52
N VAL A 17 10.57 -2.72 -3.10
CA VAL A 17 10.76 -2.52 -4.54
C VAL A 17 12.13 -1.88 -4.77
N THR A 18 12.92 -2.47 -5.65
CA THR A 18 14.20 -1.87 -6.09
C THR A 18 13.90 -0.84 -7.17
N VAL A 19 14.53 0.33 -7.08
CA VAL A 19 14.33 1.46 -8.02
C VAL A 19 15.67 1.92 -8.59
N VAL A 20 15.68 2.59 -9.74
CA VAL A 20 16.94 3.12 -10.33
C VAL A 20 17.56 4.18 -9.41
N LYS A 21 16.76 5.12 -8.92
CA LYS A 21 17.17 6.19 -8.02
C LYS A 21 16.07 6.43 -7.00
N ARG A 22 16.39 6.33 -5.72
CA ARG A 22 15.41 6.56 -4.65
C ARG A 22 14.99 8.03 -4.52
N ASP A 23 15.87 8.96 -4.90
CA ASP A 23 15.68 10.41 -4.66
C ASP A 23 14.58 11.03 -5.53
N ILE A 24 14.06 10.28 -6.51
CA ILE A 24 12.87 10.71 -7.27
C ILE A 24 11.60 10.64 -6.42
N ILE A 25 11.60 9.79 -5.38
CA ILE A 25 10.53 9.72 -4.39
C ILE A 25 10.88 10.67 -3.25
N GLN A 26 10.10 11.73 -3.14
CA GLN A 26 10.12 12.64 -2.00
C GLN A 26 8.87 12.39 -1.17
N VAL A 27 9.01 12.41 0.15
CA VAL A 27 7.92 12.18 1.09
C VAL A 27 7.77 13.36 2.05
N THR A 28 6.64 13.43 2.74
CA THR A 28 6.40 14.37 3.83
C THR A 28 7.34 14.09 5.01
N TRP A 29 7.44 15.06 5.94
CA TRP A 29 8.30 14.95 7.12
C TRP A 29 7.97 13.74 8.02
N ASP A 30 6.70 13.32 8.04
CA ASP A 30 6.23 12.14 8.77
C ASP A 30 6.32 10.85 7.93
N GLU A 31 6.78 10.96 6.68
CA GLU A 31 7.00 9.89 5.71
C GLU A 31 5.75 9.05 5.40
N ARG A 32 4.56 9.66 5.53
CA ARG A 32 3.27 9.00 5.26
C ARG A 32 2.67 9.36 3.91
N ARG A 33 3.15 10.42 3.25
CA ARG A 33 2.68 10.82 1.93
C ARG A 33 3.85 11.14 1.00
N VAL A 34 3.71 10.78 -0.26
CA VAL A 34 4.61 11.11 -1.35
C VAL A 34 4.29 12.53 -1.84
N THR A 35 5.30 13.39 -1.87
CA THR A 35 5.21 14.75 -2.43
C THR A 35 5.69 14.80 -3.88
N SER A 36 6.58 13.88 -4.29
CA SER A 36 7.00 13.69 -5.67
C SER A 36 7.35 12.21 -5.92
N PRO A 37 6.94 11.60 -7.05
CA PRO A 37 6.01 12.14 -8.04
C PRO A 37 4.58 12.19 -7.47
N VAL A 38 3.84 13.28 -7.74
CA VAL A 38 2.47 13.50 -7.21
C VAL A 38 1.53 12.38 -7.64
N GLN A 39 1.70 11.88 -8.86
CA GLN A 39 0.91 10.81 -9.45
C GLN A 39 0.99 9.52 -8.62
N LEU A 40 2.12 9.25 -7.95
CA LEU A 40 2.26 8.09 -7.07
C LEU A 40 1.37 8.21 -5.84
N GLN A 41 1.29 9.39 -5.21
CA GLN A 41 0.39 9.57 -4.07
C GLN A 41 -1.07 9.43 -4.48
N VAL A 42 -1.47 10.03 -5.61
CA VAL A 42 -2.83 9.91 -6.13
C VAL A 42 -3.22 8.45 -6.36
N ALA A 43 -2.33 7.68 -7.00
CA ALA A 43 -2.58 6.26 -7.26
C ALA A 43 -2.63 5.41 -5.97
N ILE A 44 -1.84 5.75 -4.95
CA ILE A 44 -1.90 5.10 -3.62
C ILE A 44 -3.24 5.42 -2.95
N ASP A 45 -3.67 6.68 -2.94
CA ASP A 45 -4.94 7.09 -2.34
C ASP A 45 -6.13 6.37 -3.01
N GLU A 46 -6.13 6.24 -4.34
CA GLU A 46 -7.14 5.46 -5.09
C GLU A 46 -7.12 3.97 -4.75
N ALA A 47 -5.93 3.38 -4.54
CA ALA A 47 -5.82 1.98 -4.15
C ALA A 47 -6.35 1.74 -2.74
N VAL A 48 -6.09 2.66 -1.80
CA VAL A 48 -6.63 2.63 -0.44
C VAL A 48 -8.16 2.69 -0.46
N ASP A 49 -8.74 3.62 -1.22
CA ASP A 49 -10.21 3.74 -1.37
C ASP A 49 -10.85 2.47 -1.96
N LYS A 50 -10.20 1.83 -2.94
CA LYS A 50 -10.66 0.53 -3.49
C LYS A 50 -10.61 -0.59 -2.46
N ALA A 51 -9.54 -0.66 -1.66
CA ALA A 51 -9.42 -1.65 -0.60
C ALA A 51 -10.53 -1.46 0.45
N ASP A 52 -10.75 -0.24 0.91
CA ASP A 52 -11.81 0.12 1.84
C ASP A 52 -13.21 -0.26 1.35
N LYS A 53 -13.51 0.05 0.07
CA LYS A 53 -14.77 -0.34 -0.58
C LYS A 53 -14.92 -1.84 -0.67
N SER A 54 -13.84 -2.58 -0.96
CA SER A 54 -13.90 -4.04 -1.06
C SER A 54 -14.24 -4.73 0.25
N VAL A 55 -13.82 -4.17 1.39
CA VAL A 55 -14.12 -4.71 2.72
C VAL A 55 -15.36 -4.09 3.36
N GLY A 56 -16.02 -3.14 2.70
CA GLY A 56 -17.19 -2.42 3.22
C GLY A 56 -16.90 -1.57 4.47
N LYS A 57 -15.64 -1.15 4.68
CA LYS A 57 -15.21 -0.37 5.85
C LYS A 57 -14.30 0.78 5.44
N ILE A 58 -14.90 1.94 5.21
CA ILE A 58 -14.18 3.17 4.88
C ILE A 58 -13.27 3.60 6.03
N GLY A 59 -12.02 3.94 5.72
CA GLY A 59 -11.00 4.35 6.68
C GLY A 59 -10.29 3.19 7.39
N SER A 60 -10.52 1.95 6.98
CA SER A 60 -9.89 0.77 7.59
C SER A 60 -8.57 0.35 6.93
N SER A 61 -8.30 0.88 5.74
CA SER A 61 -7.10 0.57 4.96
C SER A 61 -6.13 1.74 4.97
N ARG A 62 -4.83 1.44 4.96
CA ARG A 62 -3.78 2.43 4.87
C ARG A 62 -2.60 1.85 4.11
N ALA A 63 -2.02 2.65 3.22
CA ALA A 63 -0.77 2.30 2.56
C ALA A 63 0.10 3.54 2.35
N PHE A 64 1.40 3.35 2.43
CA PHE A 64 2.38 4.40 2.15
C PHE A 64 3.71 3.78 1.74
N VAL A 65 4.56 4.60 1.12
CA VAL A 65 5.87 4.19 0.64
C VAL A 65 6.96 5.06 1.26
N ARG A 66 8.11 4.44 1.54
CA ARG A 66 9.28 5.10 2.12
C ARG A 66 10.54 4.77 1.32
N PRO A 67 11.25 5.74 0.76
CA PRO A 67 12.57 5.48 0.19
C PRO A 67 13.53 5.02 1.30
N SER A 68 14.39 4.04 1.01
CA SER A 68 15.42 3.58 1.94
C SER A 68 16.51 4.65 2.10
N GLY A 69 17.05 4.84 3.30
CA GLY A 69 18.13 5.81 3.50
C GLY A 69 19.46 5.41 2.84
N THR A 70 19.70 4.12 2.69
CA THR A 70 21.03 3.57 2.35
C THR A 70 21.07 2.78 1.05
N GLU A 71 19.92 2.48 0.45
CA GLU A 71 19.80 1.61 -0.73
C GLU A 71 18.89 2.24 -1.78
N ASN A 72 19.12 1.92 -3.06
CA ASN A 72 18.21 2.27 -4.15
C ASN A 72 16.96 1.36 -4.13
N SER A 73 16.17 1.49 -3.08
CA SER A 73 14.94 0.73 -2.87
C SER A 73 13.91 1.54 -2.08
N VAL A 74 12.66 1.09 -2.19
CA VAL A 74 11.49 1.70 -1.55
C VAL A 74 10.80 0.61 -0.76
N ARG A 75 10.47 0.91 0.50
CA ARG A 75 9.66 0.05 1.36
C ARG A 75 8.20 0.45 1.21
N ILE A 76 7.35 -0.53 1.02
CA ILE A 76 5.90 -0.37 0.94
C ILE A 76 5.32 -0.94 2.23
N TYR A 77 4.42 -0.19 2.85
CA TYR A 77 3.57 -0.66 3.93
C TYR A 77 2.12 -0.63 3.47
N ALA A 78 1.37 -1.68 3.80
CA ALA A 78 -0.08 -1.68 3.68
C ALA A 78 -0.74 -2.44 4.83
N GLU A 79 -1.91 -1.98 5.23
CA GLU A 79 -2.82 -2.65 6.17
C GLU A 79 -4.25 -2.48 5.66
N SER A 80 -5.12 -3.44 5.99
CA SER A 80 -6.54 -3.39 5.70
C SER A 80 -7.31 -4.35 6.61
N TYR A 81 -8.64 -4.34 6.54
CA TYR A 81 -9.50 -5.14 7.41
C TYR A 81 -9.36 -6.66 7.22
N THR A 82 -9.00 -7.12 6.01
CA THR A 82 -8.80 -8.54 5.71
C THR A 82 -7.39 -8.81 5.17
N HIS A 83 -6.93 -10.06 5.30
CA HIS A 83 -5.64 -10.48 4.74
C HIS A 83 -5.62 -10.35 3.22
N GLU A 84 -6.71 -10.68 2.55
CA GLU A 84 -6.86 -10.58 1.11
C GLU A 84 -6.75 -9.12 0.63
N ALA A 85 -7.44 -8.19 1.31
CA ALA A 85 -7.36 -6.77 0.98
C ALA A 85 -5.96 -6.20 1.27
N THR A 86 -5.31 -6.66 2.35
CA THR A 86 -3.93 -6.27 2.69
C THR A 86 -2.92 -6.77 1.65
N ASP A 87 -3.04 -8.03 1.22
CA ASP A 87 -2.21 -8.63 0.19
C ASP A 87 -2.42 -7.93 -1.16
N TRP A 88 -3.66 -7.62 -1.51
CA TRP A 88 -3.96 -6.87 -2.71
C TRP A 88 -3.40 -5.46 -2.66
N LEU A 89 -3.60 -4.73 -1.56
CA LEU A 89 -3.18 -3.34 -1.40
C LEU A 89 -1.66 -3.21 -1.42
N SER A 90 -0.95 -4.03 -0.64
CA SER A 90 0.52 -4.04 -0.62
C SER A 90 1.10 -4.31 -2.01
N THR A 91 0.57 -5.31 -2.72
CA THR A 91 1.06 -5.69 -4.05
C THR A 91 0.72 -4.63 -5.10
N THR A 92 -0.49 -4.06 -5.05
CA THR A 92 -0.90 -2.97 -5.95
C THR A 92 0.00 -1.76 -5.78
N VAL A 93 0.26 -1.33 -4.53
CA VAL A 93 1.16 -0.20 -4.27
C VAL A 93 2.60 -0.50 -4.68
N ALA A 94 3.07 -1.75 -4.54
CA ALA A 94 4.38 -2.16 -5.06
C ALA A 94 4.46 -2.02 -6.59
N ILE A 95 3.42 -2.41 -7.33
CA ILE A 95 3.35 -2.27 -8.78
C ILE A 95 3.33 -0.79 -9.18
N LEU A 96 2.49 0.03 -8.53
CA LEU A 96 2.41 1.47 -8.77
C LEU A 96 3.77 2.14 -8.53
N THR A 97 4.45 1.77 -7.45
CA THR A 97 5.81 2.24 -7.14
C THR A 97 6.79 1.82 -8.22
N TYR A 98 6.75 0.56 -8.66
CA TYR A 98 7.62 0.07 -9.73
C TYR A 98 7.39 0.84 -11.04
N GLN A 99 6.14 1.13 -11.41
CA GLN A 99 5.80 1.81 -12.65
C GLN A 99 6.10 3.32 -12.62
N LEU A 100 5.73 4.00 -11.53
CA LEU A 100 5.77 5.45 -11.43
C LEU A 100 7.08 5.98 -10.85
N ALA A 101 7.89 5.13 -10.21
CA ALA A 101 9.17 5.50 -9.61
C ALA A 101 10.36 4.70 -10.16
N GLY A 102 10.29 4.25 -11.42
CA GLY A 102 11.43 3.64 -12.09
C GLY A 102 11.94 2.38 -11.40
N GLY A 103 11.03 1.45 -11.09
CA GLY A 103 11.35 0.14 -10.56
C GLY A 103 12.23 -0.67 -11.52
N ILE A 104 13.12 -1.48 -10.96
CA ILE A 104 14.02 -2.36 -11.70
C ILE A 104 14.08 -3.76 -11.08
N GLY A 105 14.53 -4.73 -11.86
CA GLY A 105 14.68 -6.11 -11.44
C GLY A 105 13.37 -6.88 -11.51
N SER A 106 13.08 -7.68 -10.49
CA SER A 106 11.88 -8.51 -10.44
C SER A 106 10.64 -7.66 -10.23
N GLN A 107 9.79 -7.59 -11.25
CA GLN A 107 8.50 -6.91 -11.17
C GLN A 107 7.57 -7.65 -10.18
N PRO A 108 6.84 -6.93 -9.31
CA PRO A 108 5.86 -7.56 -8.43
C PRO A 108 4.76 -8.24 -9.25
N THR A 109 4.40 -9.46 -8.86
CA THR A 109 3.31 -10.21 -9.50
C THR A 109 1.97 -9.54 -9.21
N PRO A 110 1.08 -9.33 -10.20
CA PRO A 110 -0.25 -8.78 -9.97
C PRO A 110 -1.02 -9.57 -8.89
N PRO A 111 -1.68 -8.90 -7.94
CA PRO A 111 -2.49 -9.58 -6.95
C PRO A 111 -3.73 -10.18 -7.60
N ARG A 112 -4.34 -11.16 -6.92
CA ARG A 112 -5.67 -11.65 -7.31
C ARG A 112 -6.67 -10.48 -7.28
N PRO A 113 -7.65 -10.41 -8.19
CA PRO A 113 -8.65 -9.33 -8.17
C PRO A 113 -9.34 -9.23 -6.81
N LEU A 114 -9.57 -7.99 -6.34
CA LEU A 114 -10.41 -7.77 -5.17
C LEU A 114 -11.83 -8.23 -5.47
N GLN A 115 -12.36 -9.04 -4.58
CA GLN A 115 -13.77 -9.38 -4.62
C GLN A 115 -14.54 -8.24 -3.95
N ILE A 116 -15.24 -7.45 -4.75
CA ILE A 116 -16.07 -6.36 -4.23
C ILE A 116 -17.30 -7.02 -3.59
N CYS A 117 -17.54 -6.75 -2.31
CA CYS A 117 -18.82 -7.07 -1.68
C CYS A 117 -19.92 -6.30 -2.42
N ASN A 118 -20.56 -6.94 -3.40
CA ASN A 118 -21.78 -6.39 -3.98
C ASN A 118 -22.82 -6.37 -2.86
N GLU A 119 -23.31 -5.19 -2.51
CA GLU A 119 -24.56 -5.07 -1.76
C GLU A 119 -25.60 -5.92 -2.50
N SER A 120 -26.15 -6.90 -1.81
CA SER A 120 -27.30 -7.63 -2.33
C SER A 120 -28.38 -6.59 -2.60
N VAL A 121 -28.71 -6.41 -3.88
CA VAL A 121 -29.87 -5.66 -4.31
C VAL A 121 -31.07 -6.31 -3.62
N ASN A 122 -31.58 -5.66 -2.58
CA ASN A 122 -32.89 -5.97 -2.00
C ASN A 122 -33.98 -5.39 -2.92
#